data_AF-A0A3M1Q380-F1
#
_entry.id   AF-A0A3M1Q380-F1
#
_cell.length_a   1.000
_cell.length_b   1.000
_cell.length_c   1.000
_cell.angle_alpha   90.00
_cell.angle_beta   90.00
_cell.angle_gamma   90.00
#
_symmetry.space_group_name_H-M   'P 1'
#
loop_
_entity.id
_entity.type
_entity.pdbx_description
1 polymer ?
#
loop_
_entity_poly.entity_id
_entity_poly.type
_entity_poly.pdbx_seq_one_letter_code
_entity_poly.pdbx_strand_id
1 'polypeptide(L)'
;MDFAYSERCLHYLERVRAFMEEHIYPNEEAIRAEIAEGDRWQPSRIIEELKAKAKAEGLWNLFLPDPELGAGLSNVDYAPIAEEMGRSPFA
;
A
#
# COMPACT_ATOMS: atom_id res chain seq x y z
N MET A 1 -13.43 15.36 -23.35
CA MET A 1 -12.42 14.47 -22.76
C MET A 1 -12.87 14.25 -21.33
N ASP A 2 -13.01 12.99 -20.93
CA ASP A 2 -13.40 12.62 -19.57
C ASP A 2 -12.12 12.35 -18.76
N PHE A 3 -12.01 13.00 -17.60
CA PHE A 3 -10.86 12.90 -16.69
C PHE A 3 -11.25 12.24 -15.36
N ALA A 4 -12.50 11.77 -15.23
CA ALA A 4 -12.93 11.07 -14.04
C ALA A 4 -12.18 9.74 -13.88
N TYR A 5 -11.91 9.37 -12.63
CA TYR A 5 -11.40 8.04 -12.32
C TYR A 5 -12.47 6.98 -12.55
N SER A 6 -12.04 5.77 -12.92
CA SER A 6 -12.94 4.63 -13.01
C SER A 6 -13.46 4.24 -11.62
N GLU A 7 -14.62 3.57 -11.56
CA GLU A 7 -15.15 3.02 -10.31
C GLU A 7 -14.15 2.07 -9.64
N ARG A 8 -13.40 1.31 -10.44
CA ARG A 8 -12.37 0.39 -9.95
C ARG A 8 -11.19 1.14 -9.32
N CYS A 9 -10.74 2.22 -9.95
CA CYS A 9 -9.71 3.10 -9.40
C CYS A 9 -10.16 3.67 -8.05
N LEU A 10 -11.37 4.22 -7.98
CA LEU A 10 -11.92 4.79 -6.74
C LEU A 10 -12.03 3.74 -5.63
N HIS A 11 -12.51 2.54 -5.95
CA HIS A 11 -12.62 1.43 -5.01
C HIS A 11 -11.27 1.10 -4.34
N TYR A 12 -10.20 0.92 -5.11
CA TYR A 12 -8.90 0.61 -4.51
C TYR A 12 -8.25 1.81 -3.83
N LEU A 13 -8.42 3.02 -4.38
CA LEU A 13 -7.88 4.24 -3.77
C LEU A 13 -8.45 4.49 -2.38
N GLU A 14 -9.76 4.34 -2.20
CA GLU A 14 -10.43 4.48 -0.90
C GLU A 14 -9.92 3.45 0.12
N ARG A 15 -9.74 2.20 -0.32
CA ARG A 15 -9.25 1.12 0.55
C ARG A 15 -7.79 1.31 0.94
N VAL A 16 -6.94 1.72 0.01
CA VAL A 16 -5.55 2.06 0.31
C VAL A 16 -5.48 3.24 1.27
N ARG A 17 -6.27 4.30 1.07
CA ARG A 17 -6.35 5.42 2.03
C ARG A 17 -6.73 4.96 3.42
N ALA A 18 -7.76 4.14 3.54
CA ALA A 18 -8.17 3.59 4.83
C ALA A 18 -7.05 2.77 5.49
N PHE A 19 -6.37 1.91 4.73
CA PHE A 19 -5.24 1.12 5.22
C PHE A 19 -4.06 2.01 5.67
N MET A 20 -3.76 3.06 4.92
CA MET A 20 -2.71 4.02 5.27
C MET A 20 -3.02 4.73 6.59
N GLU A 21 -4.24 5.24 6.75
CA GLU A 21 -4.72 5.92 7.96
C GLU A 21 -4.77 4.99 9.19
N GLU A 22 -5.25 3.76 9.02
CA GLU A 22 -5.44 2.83 10.13
C GLU A 22 -4.14 2.14 10.55
N HIS A 23 -3.22 1.91 9.61
CA HIS A 23 -2.10 1.00 9.82
C HIS A 23 -0.73 1.57 9.49
N ILE A 24 -0.56 2.33 8.40
CA ILE A 24 0.77 2.83 8.03
C ILE A 24 1.15 4.05 8.85
N TYR A 25 0.37 5.13 8.77
CA TYR A 25 0.70 6.39 9.44
C TYR A 25 0.87 6.27 10.96
N PRO A 26 0.03 5.52 11.69
CA PRO A 26 0.21 5.36 13.13
C PRO A 26 1.47 4.57 13.52
N ASN A 27 2.01 3.74 12.63
CA ASN A 27 3.15 2.87 12.90
C ASN A 27 4.48 3.45 12.39
N GLU A 28 4.50 4.56 11.65
CA GLU A 28 5.76 5.07 11.06
C GLU A 28 6.86 5.32 12.10
N GLU A 29 6.53 5.93 13.23
CA GLU A 29 7.51 6.22 14.28
C GLU A 29 8.03 4.93 14.92
N ALA A 30 7.14 3.96 15.16
CA ALA A 30 7.51 2.66 15.71
C ALA A 30 8.42 1.87 14.75
N ILE A 31 8.14 1.93 13.44
CA ILE A 31 8.97 1.32 12.40
C ILE A 31 10.36 1.99 12.37
N ARG A 32 10.41 3.34 12.40
CA ARG A 32 11.68 4.08 12.45
C ARG A 32 12.50 3.69 13.67
N ALA A 33 11.87 3.60 14.84
CA ALA A 33 12.53 3.18 16.08
C ALA A 33 13.05 1.74 16.00
N GLU A 34 12.23 0.79 15.52
CA GLU A 34 12.64 -0.61 15.35
C GLU A 34 13.87 -0.75 14.44
N ILE A 35 13.89 -0.02 13.32
CA ILE A 35 15.02 -0.03 12.38
C ILE A 35 16.27 0.63 13.00
N ALA A 36 16.11 1.70 13.76
CA ALA A 36 17.23 2.43 14.36
C ALA A 36 17.89 1.67 15.52
N GLU A 37 17.10 0.98 16.34
CA GLU A 37 17.59 0.21 17.49
C GLU A 37 18.04 -1.21 17.12
N GLY A 38 17.44 -1.79 16.06
CA GLY A 38 17.71 -3.14 15.60
C GLY A 38 18.95 -3.28 14.70
N ASP A 39 19.16 -4.51 14.20
CA ASP A 39 20.06 -4.73 13.09
C ASP A 39 19.41 -4.18 11.80
N ARG A 40 19.98 -3.11 11.26
CA ARG A 40 19.53 -2.43 10.05
C ARG A 40 19.35 -3.34 8.82
N TRP A 41 19.96 -4.52 8.83
CA TRP A 41 19.89 -5.50 7.74
C TRP A 41 18.79 -6.55 7.93
N GLN A 42 18.14 -6.58 9.10
CA GLN A 42 16.99 -7.43 9.34
C GLN A 42 15.69 -6.72 8.93
N PRO A 43 14.69 -7.46 8.43
CA PRO A 43 13.39 -6.89 8.15
C PRO A 43 12.70 -6.42 9.45
N SER A 44 12.05 -5.26 9.38
CA SER A 44 11.16 -4.78 10.44
C SER A 44 10.01 -5.76 10.64
N ARG A 45 9.77 -6.18 11.89
CA ARG A 45 8.68 -7.10 12.21
C ARG A 45 7.33 -6.43 11.99
N ILE A 46 7.24 -5.13 12.30
CA ILE A 46 6.03 -4.34 12.09
C ILE A 46 5.68 -4.32 10.59
N ILE A 47 6.67 -4.06 9.72
CA ILE A 47 6.44 -4.06 8.26
C ILE A 47 5.98 -5.45 7.79
N GLU A 48 6.57 -6.55 8.27
CA GLU A 48 6.15 -7.90 7.86
C GLU A 48 4.71 -8.22 8.29
N GLU A 49 4.31 -7.81 9.49
CA GLU A 49 2.92 -7.94 9.96
C GLU A 49 1.95 -7.11 9.10
N LEU A 50 2.34 -5.88 8.73
CA LEU A 50 1.54 -5.01 7.88
C LEU A 50 1.39 -5.56 6.45
N LYS A 51 2.44 -6.14 5.87
CA LYS A 51 2.37 -6.84 4.57
C LYS A 51 1.36 -7.98 4.61
N ALA A 52 1.37 -8.79 5.69
CA ALA A 52 0.42 -9.88 5.84
C ALA A 52 -1.03 -9.38 5.91
N LYS A 53 -1.29 -8.27 6.62
CA LYS A 53 -2.61 -7.62 6.67
C LYS A 53 -3.04 -7.07 5.31
N ALA A 54 -2.18 -6.31 4.63
CA ALA A 54 -2.45 -5.78 3.29
C ALA A 54 -2.83 -6.92 2.31
N LYS A 55 -2.10 -8.04 2.37
CA LYS A 55 -2.42 -9.23 1.57
C LYS A 55 -3.76 -9.87 1.95
N ALA A 56 -4.08 -9.99 3.23
CA ALA A 56 -5.37 -10.51 3.69
C ALA A 56 -6.54 -9.63 3.23
N GLU A 57 -6.32 -8.32 3.12
CA GLU A 57 -7.29 -7.38 2.57
C GLU A 57 -7.27 -7.33 1.03
N GLY A 58 -6.38 -8.05 0.34
CA GLY A 58 -6.29 -7.99 -1.12
C GLY A 58 -5.74 -6.66 -1.65
N LEU A 59 -4.98 -5.93 -0.84
CA LEU A 59 -4.19 -4.76 -1.23
C LEU A 59 -2.76 -5.19 -1.59
N TRP A 60 -2.63 -6.25 -2.40
CA TRP A 60 -1.36 -6.88 -2.72
C TRP A 60 -1.15 -6.97 -4.23
N ASN A 61 0.09 -6.77 -4.69
CA ASN A 61 0.44 -6.77 -6.11
C ASN A 61 -0.43 -5.83 -6.97
N LEU A 62 -0.82 -4.66 -6.44
CA LEU A 62 -1.71 -3.72 -7.15
C LEU A 62 -1.10 -3.15 -8.43
N PHE A 63 0.23 -3.09 -8.52
CA PHE A 63 0.97 -2.68 -9.72
C PHE A 63 0.94 -3.71 -10.85
N LEU A 64 0.58 -4.96 -10.54
CA LEU A 64 0.61 -6.05 -11.49
C LEU A 64 -0.73 -6.10 -12.26
N PRO A 65 -0.73 -5.90 -13.59
CA PRO A 65 -1.95 -5.84 -14.39
C PRO A 65 -2.55 -7.23 -14.67
N ASP A 66 -1.89 -8.31 -14.25
CA ASP A 66 -2.42 -9.65 -14.33
C ASP A 66 -3.53 -9.83 -13.26
N PRO A 67 -4.77 -10.22 -13.64
CA PRO A 67 -5.89 -10.35 -12.71
C PRO A 67 -5.86 -11.65 -11.89
N GLU A 68 -5.08 -12.67 -12.28
CA GLU A 68 -4.93 -13.91 -11.52
C GLU A 68 -3.85 -13.77 -10.44
N LEU A 69 -2.80 -13.00 -10.74
CA LEU A 69 -1.63 -12.81 -9.86
C LEU A 69 -1.62 -11.47 -9.11
N GLY A 70 -2.51 -10.55 -9.48
CA GLY A 70 -2.63 -9.20 -8.93
C GLY A 70 -4.06 -8.66 -9.00
N ALA A 71 -4.22 -7.34 -9.10
CA ALA A 71 -5.53 -6.68 -9.09
C ALA A 71 -6.08 -6.32 -10.49
N GLY A 72 -5.32 -6.62 -11.55
CA GLY A 72 -5.74 -6.37 -12.92
C GLY A 72 -5.81 -4.88 -13.30
N LEU A 73 -5.21 -3.99 -12.52
CA LEU A 73 -5.33 -2.54 -12.68
C LEU A 73 -4.63 -2.05 -13.95
N SER A 74 -5.26 -1.10 -14.65
CA SER A 74 -4.58 -0.39 -15.72
C SER A 74 -3.60 0.63 -15.13
N ASN A 75 -2.66 1.14 -15.93
CA ASN A 75 -1.74 2.19 -15.47
C ASN A 75 -2.49 3.45 -14.98
N VAL A 76 -3.61 3.80 -15.61
CA VAL A 76 -4.41 4.97 -15.21
C VAL A 76 -5.14 4.72 -13.90
N ASP A 77 -5.63 3.50 -13.66
CA ASP A 77 -6.25 3.13 -12.39
C ASP A 77 -5.22 3.05 -11.26
N TYR A 78 -4.02 2.55 -11.54
CA TYR A 78 -2.97 2.34 -10.55
C TYR A 78 -2.24 3.62 -10.13
N ALA A 79 -2.04 4.57 -11.05
CA ALA A 79 -1.28 5.79 -10.81
C ALA A 79 -1.69 6.56 -9.54
N PRO A 80 -2.99 6.90 -9.30
CA PRO A 80 -3.37 7.61 -8.07
C PRO A 80 -3.22 6.77 -6.81
N ILE A 81 -3.29 5.44 -6.91
CA ILE A 81 -3.08 4.52 -5.78
C ILE A 81 -1.59 4.53 -5.41
N ALA A 82 -0.70 4.51 -6.40
CA ALA A 82 0.74 4.64 -6.19
C ALA A 82 1.11 5.99 -5.59
N GLU A 83 0.45 7.08 -6.02
CA GLU A 83 0.62 8.40 -5.41
C GLU A 83 0.26 8.41 -3.92
N GLU A 84 -0.85 7.76 -3.54
CA GLU A 84 -1.26 7.67 -2.13
C GLU A 84 -0.24 6.88 -1.29
N MET A 85 0.21 5.71 -1.77
CA MET A 85 1.24 4.91 -1.08
C MET A 85 2.55 5.69 -0.95
N GLY A 86 2.96 6.43 -1.99
CA GLY A 86 4.17 7.24 -2.00
C GLY A 86 4.23 8.38 -0.98
N ARG A 87 3.16 8.63 -0.23
CA ARG A 87 3.13 9.58 0.90
C ARG A 87 3.88 9.08 2.13
N SER A 88 4.11 7.77 2.24
CA SER A 88 4.89 7.16 3.32
C SER A 88 6.17 6.51 2.78
N PRO A 89 7.29 6.57 3.51
CA PRO A 89 8.48 5.81 3.14
C PRO A 89 8.36 4.29 3.40
N PHE A 90 7.26 3.83 4.00
CA PHE A 90 7.08 2.44 4.44
C PHE A 90 5.91 1.72 3.73
N ALA A 91 5.29 2.33 2.72
CA ALA A 91 4.19 1.77 1.94
C ALA A 91 4.61 1.37 0.52
#